data_AF-A0A7J7ZYI8-F1
#
_entry.id   AF-A0A7J7ZYI8-F1
#
_cell.length_a   1.000
_cell.length_b   1.000
_cell.length_c   1.000
_cell.angle_alpha   90.00
_cell.angle_beta   90.00
_cell.angle_gamma   90.00
#
_symmetry.space_group_name_H-M   'P 1'
#
loop_
_entity.id
_entity.type
_entity.pdbx_description
1 polymer ?
#
loop_
_entity_poly.entity_id
_entity_poly.type
_entity_poly.pdbx_seq_one_letter_code
_entity_poly.pdbx_strand_id
1 'polypeptide(L)'
;MDVTHIPGFGKHRWVHVTADTCSRFIITTPQTGESAKHIINHCLAAFAILGPPLELKTDNGPAYASSSVQHFCQQYQICHKTGISYNPQGQAIVERANRTLKMQLLKQKGGGGCYVSLQNKLSHALYTLNFLNCDAEGLTAAERHQASCTIAAAGLARWKDAQTRQEFYQIQ
;
A
#
# COMPACT_ATOMS: atom_id res chain seq x y z
N MET A 1 -4.46 2.88 0.48
CA MET A 1 -4.88 2.15 -0.73
C MET A 1 -5.33 3.16 -1.77
N ASP A 2 -5.01 2.89 -3.03
CA ASP A 2 -5.30 3.75 -4.17
C ASP A 2 -5.41 2.90 -5.46
N VAL A 3 -5.93 3.48 -6.54
CA VAL A 3 -5.96 2.86 -7.86
C VAL A 3 -5.03 3.59 -8.81
N THR A 4 -4.26 2.83 -9.58
CA THR A 4 -3.39 3.38 -10.62
C THR A 4 -3.68 2.78 -11.98
N HIS A 5 -3.58 3.62 -13.01
CA HIS A 5 -3.81 3.21 -14.38
C HIS A 5 -2.53 2.72 -15.06
N ILE A 6 -2.60 1.52 -15.64
CA ILE A 6 -1.54 0.93 -16.47
C ILE A 6 -2.15 0.57 -17.83
N PRO A 7 -2.09 1.47 -18.83
CA PRO A 7 -2.75 1.28 -20.13
C PRO A 7 -2.36 -0.02 -20.85
N GLY A 8 -1.11 -0.47 -20.67
CA GLY A 8 -0.61 -1.71 -21.27
C GLY A 8 -1.28 -3.00 -20.78
N PHE A 9 -2.17 -2.93 -19.77
CA PHE A 9 -2.95 -4.07 -19.26
C PHE A 9 -4.36 -4.17 -19.87
N GLY A 10 -4.70 -3.31 -20.84
CA GLY A 10 -5.96 -3.38 -21.57
C GLY A 10 -7.18 -3.22 -20.66
N LYS A 11 -8.08 -4.22 -20.67
CA LYS A 11 -9.29 -4.23 -19.83
C LYS A 11 -8.96 -4.22 -18.33
N HIS A 12 -7.80 -4.74 -17.94
CA HIS A 12 -7.35 -4.82 -16.54
C HIS A 12 -6.43 -3.66 -16.12
N ARG A 13 -6.56 -2.51 -16.78
CA ARG A 13 -5.72 -1.32 -16.55
C ARG A 13 -5.88 -0.67 -15.17
N TRP A 14 -6.94 -0.99 -14.45
CA TRP A 14 -7.24 -0.44 -13.14
C TRP A 14 -6.54 -1.28 -12.08
N VAL A 15 -5.31 -0.92 -11.74
CA VAL A 15 -4.50 -1.67 -10.79
C VAL A 15 -4.73 -1.08 -9.40
N HIS A 16 -5.42 -1.84 -8.56
CA HIS A 16 -5.64 -1.48 -7.15
C HIS A 16 -4.35 -1.77 -6.38
N VAL A 17 -3.92 -0.82 -5.56
CA VAL A 17 -2.64 -0.85 -4.84
C VAL A 17 -2.86 -0.59 -3.35
N THR A 18 -2.38 -1.51 -2.52
CA THR A 18 -2.27 -1.33 -1.08
C THR A 18 -0.80 -1.38 -0.70
N ALA A 19 -0.39 -0.45 0.15
CA ALA A 19 0.94 -0.42 0.72
C ALA A 19 0.81 -0.36 2.24
N ASP A 20 1.49 -1.29 2.92
CA ASP A 20 1.62 -1.22 4.37
C ASP A 20 2.49 -0.02 4.76
N THR A 21 2.02 0.79 5.71
CA THR A 21 2.68 2.05 6.06
C THR A 21 3.97 1.83 6.84
N CYS A 22 4.02 0.77 7.65
CA CYS A 22 5.17 0.40 8.46
C CYS A 22 6.27 -0.25 7.61
N SER A 23 5.99 -1.39 6.99
CA SER A 23 6.99 -2.19 6.27
C SER A 23 7.22 -1.76 4.82
N ARG A 24 6.30 -0.98 4.25
CA ARG A 24 6.24 -0.66 2.80
C ARG A 24 5.94 -1.86 1.91
N PHE A 25 5.41 -2.96 2.46
CA PHE A 25 4.97 -4.10 1.67
C PHE A 25 3.86 -3.68 0.70
N ILE A 26 3.99 -4.04 -0.58
CA ILE A 26 3.05 -3.63 -1.63
C ILE A 26 2.24 -4.83 -2.10
N ILE A 27 0.91 -4.68 -2.15
CA ILE A 27 0.00 -5.63 -2.80
C ILE A 27 -0.72 -4.92 -3.92
N THR A 28 -0.84 -5.61 -5.06
CA THR A 28 -1.56 -5.08 -6.22
C THR A 28 -2.46 -6.14 -6.83
N THR A 29 -3.64 -5.72 -7.31
CA THR A 29 -4.48 -6.59 -8.13
C THR A 29 -4.97 -5.86 -9.38
N PRO A 30 -4.90 -6.48 -10.56
CA PRO A 30 -5.37 -5.86 -11.78
C PRO A 30 -6.88 -6.10 -11.93
N GLN A 31 -7.67 -5.03 -12.01
CA GLN A 31 -9.13 -5.05 -12.04
C GLN A 31 -9.68 -4.42 -13.32
N THR A 32 -10.94 -4.72 -13.64
CA THR A 32 -11.66 -4.16 -14.79
C THR A 32 -12.31 -2.79 -14.52
N GLY A 33 -12.25 -2.31 -13.28
CA GLY A 33 -12.80 -1.01 -12.87
C GLY A 33 -12.53 -0.68 -11.41
N GLU A 34 -13.25 0.33 -10.91
CA GLU A 34 -13.06 0.91 -9.55
C GLU A 34 -14.29 0.81 -8.66
N SER A 35 -15.33 0.08 -9.07
CA SER A 35 -16.53 -0.07 -8.23
C SER A 35 -16.21 -0.74 -6.88
N ALA A 36 -17.10 -0.58 -5.90
CA ALA A 36 -16.98 -1.17 -4.57
C ALA A 36 -16.62 -2.68 -4.60
N LYS A 37 -17.19 -3.44 -5.54
CA LYS A 37 -16.85 -4.86 -5.76
C LYS A 37 -15.36 -5.06 -6.08
N HIS A 38 -14.76 -4.22 -6.92
CA HIS A 38 -13.34 -4.31 -7.27
C HIS A 38 -12.45 -3.96 -6.08
N ILE A 39 -12.83 -2.93 -5.31
CA ILE A 39 -12.14 -2.54 -4.07
C ILE A 39 -12.16 -3.70 -3.06
N ILE A 40 -13.34 -4.26 -2.79
CA ILE A 40 -13.50 -5.38 -1.86
C ILE A 40 -12.70 -6.60 -2.32
N ASN A 41 -12.73 -6.93 -3.62
CA ASN A 41 -11.93 -8.03 -4.17
C ASN A 41 -10.42 -7.80 -3.97
N HIS A 42 -9.94 -6.57 -4.14
CA HIS A 42 -8.55 -6.23 -3.85
C HIS A 42 -8.24 -6.37 -2.35
N CYS A 43 -9.08 -5.85 -1.47
CA CYS A 43 -8.91 -5.96 -0.02
C CYS A 43 -8.84 -7.42 0.42
N LEU A 44 -9.75 -8.27 -0.06
CA LEU A 44 -9.73 -9.70 0.25
C LEU A 44 -8.42 -10.38 -0.19
N ALA A 45 -7.93 -10.06 -1.40
CA ALA A 45 -6.64 -10.57 -1.86
C ALA A 45 -5.47 -10.06 -1.02
N ALA A 46 -5.52 -8.81 -0.55
CA ALA A 46 -4.51 -8.25 0.34
C ALA A 46 -4.53 -8.90 1.73
N PHE A 47 -5.73 -9.12 2.29
CA PHE A 47 -5.90 -9.71 3.61
C PHE A 47 -5.51 -11.19 3.64
N ALA A 48 -5.66 -11.90 2.52
CA ALA A 48 -5.15 -13.26 2.39
C ALA A 48 -3.60 -13.35 2.53
N ILE A 49 -2.88 -12.24 2.30
CA ILE A 49 -1.41 -12.19 2.35
C ILE A 49 -0.91 -11.53 3.63
N LEU A 50 -1.51 -10.40 4.05
CA LEU A 50 -1.04 -9.59 5.20
C LEU A 50 -1.95 -9.70 6.43
N GLY A 51 -3.12 -10.31 6.29
CA GLY A 51 -4.21 -10.18 7.26
C GLY A 51 -4.98 -8.86 7.12
N PRO A 52 -6.13 -8.73 7.82
CA PRO A 52 -6.88 -7.49 7.87
C PRO A 52 -6.14 -6.43 8.70
N PRO A 53 -6.02 -5.17 8.21
CA PRO A 53 -5.39 -4.10 8.94
C PRO A 53 -6.30 -3.52 10.02
N LEU A 54 -5.73 -2.88 11.03
CA LEU A 54 -6.50 -2.09 12.01
C LEU A 54 -7.11 -0.83 11.39
N GLU A 55 -6.38 -0.20 10.46
CA GLU A 55 -6.79 1.03 9.79
C GLU A 55 -6.53 0.94 8.29
N LEU A 56 -7.55 1.29 7.51
CA LEU A 56 -7.44 1.42 6.06
C LEU A 56 -7.59 2.90 5.69
N LYS A 57 -6.57 3.45 5.04
CA LYS A 57 -6.59 4.82 4.53
C LYS A 57 -6.80 4.84 3.01
N THR A 58 -7.80 5.57 2.52
CA THR A 58 -8.10 5.75 1.09
C THR A 58 -8.29 7.23 0.76
N ASP A 59 -8.44 7.57 -0.52
CA ASP A 59 -8.94 8.89 -0.89
C ASP A 59 -10.46 9.02 -0.61
N ASN A 60 -11.02 10.19 -0.93
CA ASN A 60 -12.45 10.50 -0.85
C ASN A 60 -13.23 10.06 -2.11
N GLY A 61 -12.68 9.14 -2.91
CA GLY A 61 -13.34 8.67 -4.12
C GLY A 61 -14.72 8.06 -3.82
N PRO A 62 -15.73 8.25 -4.69
CA PRO A 62 -17.11 7.84 -4.43
C PRO A 62 -17.25 6.33 -4.20
N ALA A 63 -16.37 5.52 -4.80
CA ALA A 63 -16.37 4.08 -4.60
C ALA A 63 -15.96 3.68 -3.17
N TYR A 64 -15.00 4.40 -2.57
CA TYR A 64 -14.57 4.17 -1.19
C TYR A 64 -15.59 4.68 -0.18
N ALA A 65 -16.33 5.75 -0.50
CA ALA A 65 -17.41 6.27 0.33
C ALA A 65 -18.72 5.46 0.24
N SER A 66 -18.76 4.39 -0.56
CA SER A 66 -19.97 3.58 -0.73
C SER A 66 -20.36 2.81 0.53
N SER A 67 -21.66 2.61 0.73
CA SER A 67 -22.19 1.81 1.85
C SER A 67 -21.66 0.38 1.86
N SER A 68 -21.41 -0.21 0.69
CA SER A 68 -20.82 -1.55 0.59
C SER A 68 -19.41 -1.61 1.16
N VAL A 69 -18.56 -0.61 0.89
CA VAL A 69 -17.20 -0.55 1.46
C VAL A 69 -17.25 -0.26 2.96
N GLN A 70 -18.15 0.62 3.40
CA GLN A 70 -18.35 0.89 4.84
C GLN A 70 -18.76 -0.38 5.60
N HIS A 71 -19.74 -1.13 5.08
CA HIS A 71 -20.19 -2.38 5.70
C HIS A 71 -19.09 -3.44 5.71
N PHE A 72 -18.33 -3.55 4.62
CA PHE A 72 -17.16 -4.42 4.55
C PHE A 72 -16.12 -4.07 5.63
N CYS A 73 -15.75 -2.80 5.76
CA CYS A 73 -14.82 -2.36 6.80
C CYS A 73 -15.36 -2.65 8.21
N GLN A 74 -16.66 -2.43 8.46
CA GLN A 74 -17.30 -2.75 9.73
C GLN A 74 -17.23 -4.26 10.05
N GLN A 75 -17.49 -5.12 9.07
CA GLN A 75 -17.46 -6.58 9.23
C GLN A 75 -16.04 -7.08 9.60
N TYR A 76 -15.01 -6.48 9.01
CA TYR A 76 -13.61 -6.80 9.30
C TYR A 76 -13.02 -5.98 10.47
N GLN A 77 -13.84 -5.17 11.16
CA GLN A 77 -13.42 -4.30 12.27
C GLN A 77 -12.28 -3.32 11.90
N ILE A 78 -12.31 -2.83 10.66
CA ILE A 78 -11.31 -1.93 10.10
C ILE A 78 -11.77 -0.48 10.30
N CYS A 79 -10.93 0.34 10.92
CA CYS A 79 -11.13 1.79 10.93
C CYS A 79 -10.84 2.35 9.54
N HIS A 80 -11.89 2.74 8.80
CA HIS A 80 -11.73 3.34 7.48
C HIS A 80 -11.58 4.86 7.61
N LYS A 81 -10.42 5.38 7.20
CA LYS A 81 -10.16 6.82 7.13
C LYS A 81 -10.04 7.27 5.69
N THR A 82 -10.81 8.28 5.33
CA THR A 82 -10.67 8.92 4.02
C THR A 82 -9.79 10.17 4.15
N GLY A 83 -8.89 10.36 3.19
CA GLY A 83 -8.00 11.52 3.16
C GLY A 83 -8.75 12.79 2.80
N ILE A 84 -8.24 13.96 3.22
CA ILE A 84 -8.76 15.25 2.77
C ILE A 84 -8.55 15.36 1.26
N SER A 85 -9.59 15.78 0.54
CA SER A 85 -9.49 16.03 -0.90
C SER A 85 -8.34 16.99 -1.20
N TYR A 86 -7.53 16.68 -2.22
CA TYR A 86 -6.36 17.48 -2.63
C TYR A 86 -5.25 17.64 -1.57
N ASN A 87 -5.16 16.76 -0.57
CA ASN A 87 -4.01 16.72 0.35
C ASN A 87 -3.01 15.60 -0.06
N PRO A 88 -1.97 15.93 -0.85
CA PRO A 88 -1.02 14.93 -1.37
C PRO A 88 -0.19 14.27 -0.26
N GLN A 89 0.04 14.95 0.87
CA GLN A 89 0.82 14.38 1.97
C GLN A 89 0.13 13.18 2.62
N GLY A 90 -1.21 13.18 2.63
CA GLY A 90 -2.00 12.11 3.21
C GLY A 90 -1.88 10.77 2.47
N GLN A 91 -1.52 10.80 1.18
CA GLN A 91 -1.46 9.64 0.27
C GLN A 91 -0.05 9.39 -0.30
N ALA A 92 0.96 10.14 0.14
CA ALA A 92 2.32 10.06 -0.40
C ALA A 92 2.92 8.64 -0.39
N ILE A 93 2.56 7.80 0.59
CA ILE A 93 3.04 6.41 0.68
C ILE A 93 2.53 5.58 -0.50
N VAL A 94 1.23 5.61 -0.77
CA VAL A 94 0.64 4.82 -1.86
C VAL A 94 0.96 5.43 -3.23
N GLU A 95 1.07 6.76 -3.33
CA GLU A 95 1.56 7.42 -4.55
C GLU A 95 2.99 7.00 -4.89
N ARG A 96 3.87 6.93 -3.88
CA ARG A 96 5.23 6.40 -4.04
C ARG A 96 5.20 4.93 -4.44
N ALA A 97 4.32 4.12 -3.86
CA ALA A 97 4.14 2.72 -4.23
C ALA A 97 3.72 2.57 -5.70
N ASN A 98 2.75 3.37 -6.15
CA ASN A 98 2.30 3.42 -7.55
C ASN A 98 3.45 3.74 -8.52
N ARG A 99 4.27 4.74 -8.18
CA ARG A 99 5.45 5.10 -8.97
C ARG A 99 6.47 3.95 -9.03
N THR A 100 6.80 3.36 -7.88
CA THR A 100 7.74 2.24 -7.77
C THR A 100 7.26 1.04 -8.59
N LEU A 101 5.97 0.69 -8.51
CA LEU A 101 5.36 -0.38 -9.30
C LEU A 101 5.52 -0.13 -10.80
N LYS A 102 5.14 1.06 -11.28
CA LYS A 102 5.25 1.42 -12.70
C LYS A 102 6.69 1.34 -13.20
N MET A 103 7.64 1.84 -12.41
CA MET A 103 9.06 1.76 -12.74
C MET A 103 9.55 0.31 -12.82
N GLN A 104 9.12 -0.56 -11.90
CA GLN A 104 9.48 -1.97 -11.93
C GLN A 104 8.93 -2.68 -13.17
N LEU A 105 7.68 -2.40 -13.54
CA LEU A 105 7.04 -2.94 -14.74
C LEU A 105 7.69 -2.43 -16.05
N LEU A 106 8.30 -1.24 -16.03
CA LEU A 106 9.10 -0.72 -17.15
C LEU A 106 10.44 -1.45 -17.26
N LYS A 107 11.16 -1.66 -16.15
CA LYS A 107 12.43 -2.41 -16.14
C LYS A 107 12.28 -3.82 -16.71
N GLN A 108 11.17 -4.49 -16.39
CA GLN A 108 10.86 -5.81 -16.93
C GLN A 108 10.72 -5.85 -18.46
N LYS A 109 10.36 -4.74 -19.12
CA LYS A 109 10.24 -4.70 -20.58
C LYS A 109 11.61 -4.69 -21.30
N GLY A 110 12.68 -4.27 -20.61
CA GLY A 110 14.02 -4.16 -21.19
C GLY A 110 14.85 -5.44 -21.14
N GLY A 111 14.43 -6.45 -20.37
CA GLY A 111 15.19 -7.68 -20.14
C GLY A 111 14.49 -8.92 -20.65
N GLY A 112 14.31 -9.05 -21.98
CA GLY A 112 14.08 -10.31 -22.73
C GLY A 112 12.95 -11.28 -22.33
N GLY A 113 12.26 -11.10 -21.21
CA GLY A 113 11.30 -12.05 -20.67
C GLY A 113 9.93 -11.91 -21.33
N CYS A 114 9.52 -12.94 -22.08
CA CYS A 114 8.15 -13.06 -22.56
C CYS A 114 7.25 -13.52 -21.39
N TYR A 115 6.56 -12.57 -20.74
CA TYR A 115 5.53 -12.93 -19.77
C TYR A 115 4.28 -13.41 -20.52
N VAL A 116 3.95 -14.70 -20.38
CA VAL A 116 2.78 -15.32 -21.01
C VAL A 116 1.47 -14.75 -20.47
N SER A 117 1.43 -14.30 -19.21
CA SER A 117 0.23 -13.73 -18.59
C SER A 117 0.51 -12.41 -17.86
N LEU A 118 -0.51 -11.55 -17.82
CA LEU A 118 -0.52 -10.32 -17.03
C LEU A 118 -0.23 -10.59 -15.55
N GLN A 119 -0.82 -11.65 -15.02
CA GLN A 119 -0.65 -12.04 -13.63
C GLN A 119 0.80 -12.40 -13.33
N ASN A 120 1.47 -13.18 -14.20
CA ASN A 120 2.87 -13.52 -14.01
C ASN A 120 3.77 -12.29 -14.03
N LYS A 121 3.47 -11.32 -14.92
CA LYS A 121 4.19 -10.06 -14.99
C LYS A 121 4.08 -9.25 -13.69
N LEU A 122 2.86 -9.12 -13.18
CA LEU A 122 2.60 -8.37 -11.95
C LEU A 122 3.17 -9.09 -10.73
N SER A 123 2.97 -10.41 -10.62
CA SER A 123 3.53 -11.24 -9.55
C SER A 123 5.05 -11.17 -9.52
N HIS A 124 5.72 -11.22 -10.67
CA HIS A 124 7.17 -11.06 -10.74
C HIS A 124 7.61 -9.65 -10.28
N ALA A 125 6.85 -8.61 -10.62
CA ALA A 125 7.15 -7.25 -10.16
C ALA A 125 7.04 -7.14 -8.64
N LEU A 126 5.95 -7.65 -8.07
CA LEU A 126 5.72 -7.68 -6.62
C LEU A 126 6.76 -8.52 -5.89
N TYR A 127 7.16 -9.66 -6.46
CA TYR A 127 8.21 -10.50 -5.89
C TYR A 127 9.51 -9.71 -5.75
N THR A 128 9.96 -9.03 -6.81
CA THR A 128 11.15 -8.18 -6.72
C THR A 128 11.00 -7.08 -5.67
N LEU A 129 9.87 -6.38 -5.67
CA LEU A 129 9.67 -5.24 -4.77
C LEU A 129 9.61 -5.64 -3.29
N ASN A 130 8.99 -6.77 -2.97
CA ASN A 130 8.75 -7.17 -1.59
C ASN A 130 9.83 -8.09 -1.01
N PHE A 131 10.48 -8.91 -1.84
CA PHE A 131 11.36 -9.99 -1.38
C PHE A 131 12.80 -9.89 -1.88
N LEU A 132 13.11 -9.02 -2.85
CA LEU A 132 14.48 -8.88 -3.38
C LEU A 132 15.08 -7.49 -3.13
N ASN A 133 14.25 -6.45 -3.10
CA ASN A 133 14.72 -5.10 -2.83
C ASN A 133 14.89 -4.89 -1.31
N CYS A 134 16.12 -4.58 -0.92
CA CYS A 134 16.47 -4.23 0.45
C CYS A 134 16.48 -2.72 0.68
N ASP A 135 16.27 -2.30 1.93
CA ASP A 135 16.56 -0.95 2.40
C ASP A 135 18.05 -0.76 2.74
N ALA A 136 18.39 0.35 3.41
CA ALA A 136 19.77 0.65 3.79
C ALA A 136 20.32 -0.33 4.83
N GLU A 137 19.43 -0.93 5.61
CA GLU A 137 19.69 -1.92 6.65
C GLU A 137 19.80 -3.35 6.07
N GLY A 138 19.60 -3.53 4.77
CA GLY A 138 19.66 -4.83 4.10
C GLY A 138 18.36 -5.64 4.23
N LEU A 139 17.28 -5.08 4.77
CA LEU A 139 16.02 -5.77 5.00
C LEU A 139 15.06 -5.57 3.82
N THR A 140 14.39 -6.66 3.44
CA THR A 140 13.32 -6.64 2.45
C THR A 140 12.01 -6.14 3.07
N ALA A 141 11.03 -5.75 2.24
CA ALA A 141 9.73 -5.34 2.76
C ALA A 141 8.99 -6.49 3.47
N ALA A 142 9.16 -7.73 2.99
CA ALA A 142 8.62 -8.92 3.62
C ALA A 142 9.23 -9.15 5.01
N GLU A 143 10.56 -9.08 5.14
CA GLU A 143 11.25 -9.23 6.42
C GLU A 143 10.84 -8.13 7.40
N ARG A 144 10.77 -6.86 6.97
CA ARG A 144 10.25 -5.77 7.82
C ARG A 144 8.83 -6.04 8.28
N HIS A 145 7.96 -6.53 7.40
CA HIS A 145 6.57 -6.82 7.74
C HIS A 145 6.46 -7.93 8.79
N GLN A 146 7.29 -8.98 8.68
CA GLN A 146 7.37 -10.04 9.69
C GLN A 146 8.01 -9.55 11.00
N ALA A 147 9.04 -8.71 10.92
CA ALA A 147 9.80 -8.20 12.06
C ALA A 147 9.10 -7.06 12.83
N SER A 148 7.95 -6.58 12.36
CA SER A 148 7.20 -5.43 12.90
C SER A 148 6.64 -5.63 14.33
N CYS A 149 7.17 -6.59 15.09
CA CYS A 149 6.87 -6.83 16.49
C CYS A 149 8.09 -6.66 17.42
N THR A 150 9.17 -6.00 16.97
CA THR A 150 10.31 -5.69 17.86
C THR A 150 10.42 -4.18 18.08
N ILE A 151 9.95 -3.72 19.24
CA ILE A 151 10.26 -2.36 19.72
C ILE A 151 11.75 -2.38 20.04
N ALA A 152 12.59 -1.89 19.14
CA ALA A 152 13.98 -1.63 19.46
C ALA A 152 14.01 -0.70 20.68
N ALA A 153 14.87 -0.98 21.66
CA ALA A 153 14.99 -0.18 22.87
C ALA A 153 15.20 1.29 22.50
N ALA A 154 14.14 2.06 22.63
CA ALA A 154 14.09 3.40 22.09
C ALA A 154 14.74 4.39 23.05
N GLY A 155 15.60 5.25 22.51
CA GLY A 155 16.20 6.34 23.27
C GLY A 155 15.18 7.40 23.63
N LEU A 156 15.50 8.23 24.63
CA LEU A 156 14.72 9.43 24.92
C LEU A 156 15.00 10.49 23.84
N ALA A 157 13.96 10.92 23.13
CA ALA A 157 13.99 12.09 22.27
C ALA A 157 13.37 13.30 22.97
N ARG A 158 13.96 14.47 22.73
CA ARG A 158 13.37 15.74 23.15
C ARG A 158 12.36 16.19 22.09
N TRP A 159 11.08 16.21 22.46
CA TRP A 159 9.98 16.62 21.60
C TRP A 159 9.52 18.02 21.99
N LYS A 160 9.40 18.91 20.99
CA LYS A 160 8.88 20.26 21.16
C LYS A 160 7.45 20.32 20.65
N ASP A 161 6.54 20.68 21.52
CA ASP A 161 5.14 20.89 21.17
C ASP A 161 5.00 22.08 20.23
N ALA A 162 4.42 21.86 19.06
CA ALA A 162 4.23 22.90 18.06
C ALA A 162 3.20 23.98 18.48
N GLN A 163 2.24 23.61 19.33
CA GLN A 163 1.17 24.51 19.80
C GLN A 163 1.60 25.31 21.03
N THR A 164 2.22 24.64 22.02
CA THR A 164 2.58 25.27 23.30
C THR A 164 4.04 25.73 23.37
N ARG A 165 4.89 25.30 22.42
CA ARG A 165 6.36 25.52 22.38
C ARG A 165 7.12 24.95 23.58
N GLN A 166 6.48 24.13 24.41
CA GLN A 166 7.12 23.44 25.53
C GLN A 166 7.91 22.22 25.06
N GLU A 167 8.98 21.90 25.77
CA GLU A 167 9.84 20.75 25.47
C GLU A 167 9.62 19.63 26.48
N PHE A 168 9.41 18.41 25.97
CA PHE A 168 9.18 17.20 26.74
C PHE A 168 10.18 16.12 26.32
N TYR A 169 10.48 15.19 27.21
CA TYR A 169 11.23 13.99 26.85
C TYR A 169 10.24 12.84 26.61
N GLN A 170 10.32 12.20 25.45
CA GLN A 170 9.52 11.04 25.09
C GLN A 170 10.43 9.90 24.64
N ILE A 171 10.06 8.67 24.99
CA ILE A 171 10.73 7.47 24.50
C ILE A 171 10.38 7.32 23.01
N GLN A 172 11.38 7.08 22.16
CA GLN A 172 11.19 6.90 20.70
C GLN A 172 10.42 5.63 20.32
#